data_AF-A8F1N7-F1
#
_entry.id   AF-A8F1N7-F1
#
_cell.length_a   1.000
_cell.length_b   1.000
_cell.length_c   1.000
_cell.angle_alpha   90.00
_cell.angle_beta   90.00
_cell.angle_gamma   90.00
#
_symmetry.space_group_name_H-M   'P 1'
#
loop_
_entity.id
_entity.type
_entity.pdbx_description
1 polymer ?
#
loop_
_entity_poly.entity_id
_entity_poly.type
_entity_poly.pdbx_seq_one_letter_code
_entity_poly.pdbx_strand_id
1 'polypeptide(L)'
;MLARNDDTSSYLLVKPVTKKEIYSNDLENGNVKRGASTHSLYLIGDPKFCRNNSSKQKSIIILCGPTASGKSYLGHELAKAYNGEIINIDSMQVYKEIPIITASPPKSYKTEILYHLYNFLSMTEDFSVIKYLKLATEKIKEITDRGKLPILIGGTGLYINSLVFGYNNIPDISEDLREQVRNLHAKIGNIELWGKLEKLDPLAASKINQNDTQRLIRAYEVFMQTNKSIFSFQTLPKEQILPDFNFKIIFLNPERKFLYKTCDERLDKIFKEGAIDEIALIKKQFAPKDYTNWKAVGIKEILAYLNGNLTLDEALNAAQIRTRQYAKRQVTWFKNQIQDKITLEYTNQEEFTQTLKKPFKTI
;
A
#
# COMPACT_ATOMS: atom_id res chain seq x y z
N MET A 1 -37.70 11.68 34.87
CA MET A 1 -37.98 10.89 33.64
C MET A 1 -36.79 10.00 33.38
N LEU A 2 -37.08 8.72 33.12
CA LEU A 2 -36.20 7.56 33.27
C LEU A 2 -35.07 7.45 32.23
N ALA A 3 -34.03 6.74 32.67
CA ALA A 3 -32.79 6.36 32.00
C ALA A 3 -32.97 5.63 30.65
N ARG A 4 -31.95 5.75 29.78
CA ARG A 4 -31.17 4.62 29.25
C ARG A 4 -29.88 5.10 28.57
N ASN A 5 -28.76 4.63 29.13
CA ASN A 5 -27.45 4.55 28.50
C ASN A 5 -27.47 3.47 27.42
N ASP A 6 -26.69 3.64 26.35
CA ASP A 6 -26.02 2.53 25.67
C ASP A 6 -24.62 2.99 25.26
N ASP A 7 -23.64 2.40 25.94
CA ASP A 7 -22.20 2.55 25.75
C ASP A 7 -21.69 1.11 25.53
N THR A 8 -21.36 0.74 24.28
CA THR A 8 -20.87 -0.60 23.93
C THR A 8 -19.42 -0.55 23.45
N SER A 9 -18.52 -0.51 24.42
CA SER A 9 -17.32 -1.33 24.62
C SER A 9 -16.78 -2.24 23.49
N SER A 10 -15.50 -2.02 23.19
CA SER A 10 -14.36 -2.99 23.18
C SER A 10 -14.29 -4.17 22.19
N TYR A 11 -13.23 -4.16 21.37
CA TYR A 11 -12.46 -5.37 21.01
C TYR A 11 -10.98 -5.18 21.38
N LEU A 12 -10.68 -5.40 22.66
CA LEU A 12 -9.35 -5.74 23.18
C LEU A 12 -9.39 -7.24 23.47
N LEU A 13 -8.63 -8.04 22.71
CA LEU A 13 -8.49 -9.47 22.99
C LEU A 13 -7.61 -9.66 24.24
N VAL A 14 -8.26 -9.97 25.36
CA VAL A 14 -7.64 -10.41 26.62
C VAL A 14 -7.69 -11.95 26.71
N LYS A 15 -6.59 -12.51 27.22
CA LYS A 15 -6.27 -13.93 27.47
C LYS A 15 -7.36 -14.76 28.16
N PRO A 16 -7.35 -16.09 28.04
CA PRO A 16 -7.92 -16.96 29.06
C PRO A 16 -6.93 -17.14 30.22
N VAL A 17 -7.37 -16.85 31.44
CA VAL A 17 -6.74 -17.27 32.69
C VAL A 17 -7.69 -18.27 33.35
N THR A 18 -7.22 -19.49 33.60
CA THR A 18 -7.80 -20.40 34.58
C THR A 18 -6.75 -20.69 35.64
N LYS A 19 -7.08 -20.37 36.89
CA LYS A 19 -6.35 -20.77 38.09
C LYS A 19 -7.30 -21.63 38.94
N LYS A 20 -6.89 -22.87 39.21
CA LYS A 20 -7.19 -23.65 40.42
C LYS A 20 -5.87 -24.38 40.76
N GLU A 21 -5.05 -23.85 41.65
CA GLU A 21 -5.02 -24.12 43.10
C GLU A 21 -4.54 -25.54 43.47
N ILE A 22 -3.52 -25.58 44.34
CA ILE A 22 -3.30 -26.53 45.48
C ILE A 22 -2.01 -27.40 45.47
N TYR A 23 -1.05 -26.97 46.34
CA TYR A 23 -0.09 -27.70 47.22
C TYR A 23 0.94 -28.68 46.61
N SER A 24 2.17 -28.92 47.11
CA SER A 24 3.00 -28.42 48.24
C SER A 24 4.38 -29.12 48.22
N ASN A 25 5.34 -28.58 48.98
CA ASN A 25 6.63 -29.14 49.50
C ASN A 25 7.83 -29.19 48.52
N ASP A 26 9.08 -28.90 48.88
CA ASP A 26 9.74 -28.31 50.05
C ASP A 26 11.24 -28.10 49.71
N LEU A 27 11.94 -27.32 50.54
CA LEU A 27 13.40 -27.19 50.75
C LEU A 27 14.17 -26.02 50.09
N GLU A 28 14.12 -24.90 50.82
CA GLU A 28 15.22 -24.18 51.48
C GLU A 28 16.54 -23.79 50.76
N ASN A 29 16.86 -22.50 50.97
CA ASN A 29 18.14 -21.78 50.93
C ASN A 29 18.60 -21.12 49.61
N GLY A 30 18.48 -19.78 49.57
CA GLY A 30 19.38 -18.90 48.79
C GLY A 30 18.79 -17.65 48.14
N ASN A 31 18.70 -16.56 48.90
CA ASN A 31 18.78 -15.14 48.48
C ASN A 31 17.88 -14.52 47.39
N VAL A 32 17.00 -13.60 47.86
CA VAL A 32 16.83 -12.19 47.41
C VAL A 32 16.40 -11.91 45.94
N LYS A 33 15.11 -11.57 45.71
CA LYS A 33 14.59 -10.24 45.28
C LYS A 33 13.19 -10.30 44.64
N ARG A 34 12.38 -9.29 45.00
CA ARG A 34 11.13 -8.77 44.38
C ARG A 34 10.77 -9.37 43.01
N GLY A 35 9.72 -10.20 42.98
CA GLY A 35 9.04 -10.62 41.76
C GLY A 35 7.85 -9.72 41.46
N ALA A 36 8.04 -8.73 40.59
CA ALA A 36 6.95 -8.14 39.83
C ALA A 36 6.63 -9.09 38.67
N SER A 37 5.40 -9.60 38.61
CA SER A 37 4.94 -10.48 37.55
C SER A 37 4.65 -9.68 36.28
N THR A 38 5.64 -9.50 35.42
CA THR A 38 5.44 -9.13 34.02
C THR A 38 5.74 -10.35 33.16
N HIS A 39 4.73 -10.78 32.39
CA HIS A 39 4.92 -11.80 31.36
C HIS A 39 5.84 -11.22 30.29
N SER A 40 7.12 -11.58 30.36
CA SER A 40 8.13 -11.26 29.36
C SER A 40 7.85 -12.06 28.09
N LEU A 41 7.52 -11.34 27.01
CA LEU A 41 7.54 -11.85 25.66
C LEU A 41 9.01 -12.13 25.30
N TYR A 42 9.39 -13.40 25.21
CA TYR A 42 10.71 -13.79 24.72
C TYR A 42 10.85 -13.40 23.24
N LEU A 43 11.42 -12.23 22.97
CA LEU A 43 12.01 -11.90 21.68
C LEU A 43 13.53 -11.90 21.84
N ILE A 44 14.11 -13.09 21.69
CA ILE A 44 15.56 -13.29 21.60
C ILE A 44 16.00 -13.07 20.15
N GLY A 45 16.58 -11.89 19.89
CA GLY A 45 17.36 -11.59 18.69
C GLY A 45 18.42 -10.54 19.01
N ASP A 46 19.68 -10.96 19.06
CA ASP A 46 20.87 -10.15 19.37
C ASP A 46 20.91 -8.80 18.60
N PRO A 47 21.13 -7.65 19.27
CA PRO A 47 21.22 -6.33 18.63
C PRO A 47 22.59 -6.06 17.96
N LYS A 48 23.31 -7.08 17.51
CA LYS A 48 24.65 -6.92 16.90
C LYS A 48 24.65 -6.70 15.38
N PHE A 49 23.57 -6.17 14.80
CA PHE A 49 23.55 -5.82 13.36
C PHE A 49 24.09 -4.42 13.03
N CYS A 50 24.47 -3.63 14.03
CA CYS A 50 24.95 -2.26 13.83
C CYS A 50 26.30 -2.04 14.51
N ARG A 51 27.39 -2.62 13.98
CA ARG A 51 28.78 -2.12 14.14
C ARG A 51 29.78 -2.94 13.30
N ASN A 52 30.41 -2.26 12.34
CA ASN A 52 31.68 -2.56 11.65
C ASN A 52 31.91 -3.92 10.97
N ASN A 53 31.85 -3.94 9.62
CA ASN A 53 33.03 -4.19 8.75
C ASN A 53 32.63 -4.21 7.25
N SER A 54 33.47 -3.56 6.43
CA SER A 54 33.65 -3.61 4.96
C SER A 54 32.54 -4.21 4.08
N SER A 55 31.94 -3.37 3.22
CA SER A 55 31.12 -3.67 2.03
C SER A 55 29.92 -4.63 2.18
N LYS A 56 29.22 -4.64 3.32
CA LYS A 56 27.88 -5.25 3.41
C LYS A 56 26.83 -4.29 2.85
N GLN A 57 26.27 -4.61 1.68
CA GLN A 57 25.12 -3.91 1.09
C GLN A 57 24.01 -3.68 2.12
N LYS A 58 23.47 -2.45 2.15
CA LYS A 58 22.43 -2.01 3.09
C LYS A 58 21.12 -2.74 2.78
N SER A 59 20.35 -3.14 3.79
CA SER A 59 19.11 -3.93 3.58
C SER A 59 17.86 -3.06 3.61
N ILE A 60 16.89 -3.39 2.75
CA ILE A 60 15.55 -2.83 2.71
C ILE A 60 14.54 -3.98 2.77
N ILE A 61 13.49 -3.84 3.59
CA ILE A 61 12.36 -4.76 3.57
C ILE A 61 11.22 -4.14 2.76
N ILE A 62 10.63 -4.91 1.85
CA ILE A 62 9.39 -4.56 1.17
C ILE A 62 8.31 -5.56 1.61
N LEU A 63 7.28 -5.06 2.30
CA LEU A 63 6.10 -5.84 2.67
C LEU A 63 4.94 -5.49 1.72
N CYS A 64 4.65 -6.41 0.79
CA CYS A 64 3.65 -6.24 -0.23
C CYS A 64 2.50 -7.24 -0.11
N GLY A 65 1.41 -6.99 -0.84
CA GLY A 65 0.20 -7.82 -0.81
C GLY A 65 -1.09 -7.05 -1.08
N PRO A 66 -2.21 -7.75 -1.27
CA PRO A 66 -3.48 -7.12 -1.61
C PRO A 66 -4.03 -6.28 -0.46
N THR A 67 -4.85 -5.30 -0.78
CA THR A 67 -5.56 -4.51 0.22
C THR A 67 -6.28 -5.43 1.23
N ALA A 68 -6.33 -5.04 2.51
CA ALA A 68 -6.84 -5.85 3.62
C ALA A 68 -6.03 -7.12 4.04
N SER A 69 -4.84 -7.38 3.49
CA SER A 69 -4.01 -8.54 3.89
C SER A 69 -3.20 -8.37 5.19
N GLY A 70 -3.52 -7.42 6.06
CA GLY A 70 -2.80 -7.24 7.33
C GLY A 70 -1.39 -6.63 7.25
N LYS A 71 -0.95 -6.16 6.07
CA LYS A 71 0.41 -5.58 5.87
C LYS A 71 0.74 -4.46 6.84
N SER A 72 -0.20 -3.54 7.08
CA SER A 72 0.06 -2.40 7.95
C SER A 72 0.34 -2.82 9.39
N TYR A 73 -0.33 -3.87 9.88
CA TYR A 73 -0.09 -4.44 11.20
C TYR A 73 1.25 -5.16 11.27
N LEU A 74 1.50 -6.11 10.36
CA LEU A 74 2.77 -6.84 10.35
C LEU A 74 3.97 -5.89 10.17
N GLY A 75 3.87 -4.92 9.27
CA GLY A 75 4.96 -3.98 9.05
C GLY A 75 5.20 -3.06 10.25
N HIS A 76 4.16 -2.66 10.97
CA HIS A 76 4.31 -1.93 12.24
C HIS A 76 5.10 -2.78 13.25
N GLU A 77 4.70 -4.03 13.47
CA GLU A 77 5.40 -4.94 14.39
C GLU A 77 6.84 -5.21 13.97
N LEU A 78 7.11 -5.35 12.66
CA LEU A 78 8.46 -5.47 12.13
C LEU A 78 9.31 -4.23 12.41
N ALA A 79 8.75 -3.03 12.23
CA ALA A 79 9.48 -1.79 12.52
C ALA A 79 9.82 -1.67 14.01
N LYS A 80 8.94 -2.11 14.91
CA LYS A 80 9.23 -2.13 16.35
C LYS A 80 10.34 -3.12 16.66
N ALA A 81 10.24 -4.34 16.14
CA ALA A 81 11.18 -5.41 16.42
C ALA A 81 12.59 -5.14 15.88
N TYR A 82 12.71 -4.45 14.75
CA TYR A 82 13.97 -4.26 14.02
C TYR A 82 14.47 -2.81 14.02
N ASN A 83 13.98 -1.95 14.92
CA ASN A 83 14.33 -0.52 14.98
C ASN A 83 14.22 0.15 13.59
N GLY A 84 13.10 -0.11 12.92
CA GLY A 84 12.82 0.35 11.57
C GLY A 84 11.93 1.58 11.51
N GLU A 85 11.78 2.12 10.31
CA GLU A 85 10.80 3.16 9.97
C GLU A 85 10.00 2.76 8.73
N ILE A 86 8.74 3.18 8.68
CA ILE A 86 7.82 2.78 7.62
C ILE A 86 7.81 3.80 6.49
N ILE A 87 7.91 3.32 5.26
CA ILE A 87 7.69 4.13 4.06
C ILE A 87 6.47 3.56 3.30
N ASN A 88 5.51 4.42 2.97
CA ASN A 88 4.34 4.04 2.18
C ASN A 88 4.71 3.60 0.75
N ILE A 89 4.05 2.55 0.22
CA ILE A 89 3.99 2.22 -1.22
C ILE A 89 2.53 2.03 -1.68
N ASP A 90 1.63 2.92 -1.30
CA ASP A 90 0.26 3.01 -1.81
C ASP A 90 0.07 4.35 -2.51
N SER A 91 -0.42 4.33 -3.76
CA SER A 91 -0.53 5.53 -4.58
C SER A 91 -1.65 6.45 -4.14
N MET A 92 -2.61 5.98 -3.34
CA MET A 92 -3.75 6.77 -2.87
C MET A 92 -3.54 7.27 -1.43
N GLN A 93 -2.80 6.56 -0.59
CA GLN A 93 -2.52 6.99 0.81
C GLN A 93 -1.58 8.19 0.91
N VAL A 94 -1.02 8.68 -0.21
CA VAL A 94 -0.20 9.89 -0.25
C VAL A 94 -1.04 11.17 -0.09
N TYR A 95 -2.34 11.12 -0.40
CA TYR A 95 -3.20 12.30 -0.43
C TYR A 95 -3.71 12.70 0.95
N LYS A 96 -3.66 14.00 1.26
CA LYS A 96 -3.97 14.54 2.58
C LYS A 96 -5.48 14.54 2.89
N GLU A 97 -6.31 14.62 1.87
CA GLU A 97 -7.77 14.76 2.02
C GLU A 97 -8.51 13.45 2.26
N ILE A 98 -7.89 12.29 1.96
CA ILE A 98 -8.56 10.98 1.97
C ILE A 98 -7.95 9.93 2.94
N PRO A 99 -7.56 10.28 4.18
CA PRO A 99 -6.97 9.31 5.11
C PRO A 99 -7.90 8.15 5.50
N ILE A 100 -9.21 8.35 5.59
CA ILE A 100 -10.17 7.34 6.07
C ILE A 100 -10.47 6.34 4.95
N ILE A 101 -10.92 6.80 3.77
CA ILE A 101 -11.29 5.91 2.66
C ILE A 101 -10.10 5.08 2.15
N THR A 102 -8.87 5.60 2.31
CA THR A 102 -7.64 4.88 1.93
C THR A 102 -7.07 4.01 3.05
N ALA A 103 -7.72 3.96 4.21
CA ALA A 103 -7.27 3.21 5.38
C ALA A 103 -5.83 3.55 5.80
N SER A 104 -5.51 4.85 5.86
CA SER A 104 -4.22 5.32 6.40
C SER A 104 -3.98 4.78 7.81
N PRO A 105 -2.73 4.49 8.20
CA PRO A 105 -2.41 4.06 9.55
C PRO A 105 -2.95 5.04 10.61
N PRO A 106 -3.50 4.53 11.73
CA PRO A 106 -4.05 5.37 12.78
C PRO A 106 -2.97 6.23 13.42
N LYS A 107 -3.36 7.37 14.00
CA LYS A 107 -2.43 8.30 14.67
C LYS A 107 -1.61 7.63 15.78
N SER A 108 -2.19 6.64 16.48
CA SER A 108 -1.51 5.85 17.51
C SER A 108 -0.28 5.09 17.00
N TYR A 109 -0.24 4.67 15.74
CA TYR A 109 0.94 4.00 15.20
C TYR A 109 2.11 4.97 15.03
N LYS A 110 1.80 6.25 14.75
CA LYS A 110 2.79 7.28 14.47
C LYS A 110 3.47 7.82 15.72
N THR A 111 3.00 7.47 16.93
CA THR A 111 3.65 7.84 18.19
C THR A 111 4.80 6.90 18.55
N GLU A 112 4.79 5.67 18.04
CA GLU A 112 5.80 4.65 18.36
C GLU A 112 6.89 4.56 17.28
N ILE A 113 6.50 4.74 16.02
CA ILE A 113 7.37 4.58 14.84
C ILE A 113 7.10 5.74 13.87
N LEU A 114 8.14 6.19 13.16
CA LEU A 114 7.97 7.16 12.09
C LEU A 114 7.41 6.52 10.81
N TYR A 115 6.40 7.17 10.25
CA TYR A 115 5.75 6.81 8.99
C TYR A 115 5.99 7.91 7.95
N HIS A 116 6.52 7.53 6.80
CA HIS A 116 6.89 8.42 5.70
C HIS A 116 5.97 8.24 4.50
N LEU A 117 5.78 9.30 3.73
CA LEU A 117 5.01 9.34 2.48
C LEU A 117 3.51 8.98 2.63
N TYR A 118 2.92 9.34 3.75
CA TYR A 118 1.47 9.29 3.99
C TYR A 118 0.89 10.70 4.06
N ASN A 119 -0.28 10.91 3.45
CA ASN A 119 -1.13 12.08 3.63
C ASN A 119 -0.39 13.43 3.55
N PHE A 120 0.51 13.58 2.58
CA PHE A 120 1.39 14.76 2.44
C PHE A 120 1.14 15.57 1.17
N LEU A 121 0.40 15.03 0.20
CA LEU A 121 0.15 15.63 -1.11
C LEU A 121 -1.31 16.08 -1.25
N SER A 122 -1.58 17.19 -1.92
CA SER A 122 -2.96 17.59 -2.27
C SER A 122 -3.56 16.66 -3.32
N MET A 123 -4.86 16.36 -3.24
CA MET A 123 -5.58 15.63 -4.30
C MET A 123 -5.61 16.34 -5.66
N THR A 124 -5.33 17.65 -5.69
CA THR A 124 -5.19 18.46 -6.91
C THR A 124 -3.81 18.34 -7.55
N GLU A 125 -2.85 17.70 -6.89
CA GLU A 125 -1.49 17.54 -7.39
C GLU A 125 -1.27 16.17 -8.04
N ASP A 126 -0.62 16.17 -9.20
CA ASP A 126 -0.26 14.95 -9.88
C ASP A 126 0.91 14.22 -9.23
N PHE A 127 0.74 12.91 -9.07
CA PHE A 127 1.76 12.03 -8.50
C PHE A 127 2.09 10.87 -9.43
N SER A 128 3.36 10.78 -9.83
CA SER A 128 3.85 9.75 -10.76
C SER A 128 4.78 8.77 -10.04
N VAL A 129 5.05 7.64 -10.69
CA VAL A 129 6.05 6.68 -10.19
C VAL A 129 7.43 7.35 -10.06
N ILE A 130 7.81 8.23 -10.98
CA ILE A 130 9.10 8.94 -10.92
C ILE A 130 9.17 9.86 -9.69
N LYS A 131 8.11 10.65 -9.43
CA LYS A 131 8.04 11.48 -8.21
C LYS A 131 8.10 10.63 -6.95
N TYR A 132 7.40 9.50 -6.93
CA TYR A 132 7.45 8.56 -5.82
C TYR A 132 8.86 8.01 -5.60
N LEU A 133 9.54 7.52 -6.64
CA LEU A 133 10.87 6.93 -6.54
C LEU A 133 11.88 7.92 -5.98
N LYS A 134 11.84 9.19 -6.42
CA LYS A 134 12.70 10.25 -5.87
C LYS A 134 12.51 10.38 -4.36
N LEU A 135 11.27 10.60 -3.91
CA LEU A 135 10.96 10.78 -2.49
C LEU A 135 11.26 9.53 -1.65
N ALA A 136 10.93 8.34 -2.16
CA ALA A 136 11.19 7.08 -1.48
C ALA A 136 12.69 6.84 -1.32
N THR A 137 13.50 7.15 -2.34
CA THR A 137 14.96 7.03 -2.32
C THR A 137 15.58 7.98 -1.29
N GLU A 138 15.14 9.22 -1.25
CA GLU A 138 15.56 10.19 -0.23
C GLU A 138 15.26 9.67 1.17
N LYS A 139 14.03 9.17 1.42
CA LYS A 139 13.66 8.62 2.73
C LYS A 139 14.43 7.35 3.10
N ILE A 140 14.68 6.46 2.15
CA ILE A 140 15.50 5.25 2.38
C ILE A 140 16.90 5.65 2.84
N LYS A 141 17.54 6.62 2.18
CA LYS A 141 18.88 7.11 2.55
C LYS A 141 18.86 7.75 3.94
N GLU A 142 17.93 8.69 4.17
CA GLU A 142 17.77 9.35 5.48
C GLU A 142 17.58 8.34 6.63
N ILE A 143 16.71 7.33 6.47
CA ILE A 143 16.45 6.30 7.48
C ILE A 143 17.72 5.48 7.73
N THR A 144 18.41 5.10 6.66
CA THR A 144 19.61 4.27 6.77
C THR A 144 20.76 5.04 7.43
N ASP A 145 20.89 6.34 7.15
CA ASP A 145 21.91 7.20 7.75
C ASP A 145 21.67 7.43 9.26
N ARG A 146 20.42 7.32 9.72
CA ARG A 146 20.07 7.23 11.16
C ARG A 146 20.36 5.86 11.78
N GLY A 147 20.92 4.91 11.02
CA GLY A 147 21.19 3.55 11.48
C GLY A 147 19.93 2.70 11.68
N LYS A 148 18.83 3.06 11.03
CA LYS A 148 17.55 2.35 11.11
C LYS A 148 17.24 1.55 9.85
N LEU A 149 16.34 0.58 9.97
CA LEU A 149 15.91 -0.27 8.87
C LEU A 149 14.76 0.38 8.07
N PRO A 150 14.93 0.65 6.76
CA PRO A 150 13.82 1.05 5.91
C PRO A 150 12.88 -0.12 5.64
N ILE A 151 11.61 0.03 6.00
CA ILE A 151 10.56 -0.97 5.76
C ILE A 151 9.48 -0.31 4.91
N LEU A 152 9.39 -0.70 3.65
CA LEU A 152 8.38 -0.18 2.76
C LEU A 152 7.15 -1.08 2.79
N ILE A 153 5.95 -0.50 2.94
CA ILE A 153 4.70 -1.24 3.01
C ILE A 153 3.73 -0.72 1.97
N GLY A 154 3.15 -1.58 1.15
CA GLY A 154 2.09 -1.16 0.25
C GLY A 154 1.61 -2.20 -0.74
N GLY A 155 0.83 -1.72 -1.71
CA GLY A 155 0.16 -2.55 -2.70
C GLY A 155 0.33 -2.08 -4.15
N THR A 156 1.07 -0.99 -4.37
CA THR A 156 1.27 -0.43 -5.71
C THR A 156 2.40 -1.16 -6.42
N GLY A 157 2.03 -2.20 -7.18
CA GLY A 157 2.98 -3.05 -7.91
C GLY A 157 3.95 -2.27 -8.79
N LEU A 158 3.47 -1.26 -9.54
CA LEU A 158 4.32 -0.43 -10.39
C LEU A 158 5.44 0.27 -9.60
N TYR A 159 5.14 0.79 -8.41
CA TYR A 159 6.15 1.46 -7.57
C TYR A 159 7.20 0.47 -7.07
N ILE A 160 6.76 -0.70 -6.60
CA ILE A 160 7.67 -1.77 -6.16
C ILE A 160 8.56 -2.21 -7.32
N ASN A 161 7.97 -2.48 -8.48
CA ASN A 161 8.68 -2.93 -9.66
C ASN A 161 9.77 -1.94 -10.08
N SER A 162 9.41 -0.66 -10.18
CA SER A 162 10.34 0.37 -10.61
C SER A 162 11.42 0.67 -9.57
N LEU A 163 11.14 0.48 -8.28
CA LEU A 163 12.14 0.65 -7.21
C LEU A 163 13.16 -0.49 -7.21
N VAL A 164 12.68 -1.74 -7.32
CA VAL A 164 13.51 -2.94 -7.22
C VAL A 164 14.27 -3.22 -8.50
N PHE A 165 13.59 -3.17 -9.65
CA PHE A 165 14.16 -3.58 -10.94
C PHE A 165 14.56 -2.40 -11.83
N GLY A 166 14.41 -1.17 -11.33
CA GLY A 166 14.61 0.04 -12.10
C GLY A 166 13.47 0.34 -13.07
N TYR A 167 13.58 1.48 -13.76
CA TYR A 167 12.63 1.88 -14.80
C TYR A 167 13.36 2.29 -16.07
N ASN A 168 12.64 2.25 -17.18
CA ASN A 168 13.10 2.79 -18.45
C ASN A 168 12.76 4.28 -18.50
N ASN A 169 13.76 5.13 -18.75
CA ASN A 169 13.55 6.56 -18.79
C ASN A 169 12.81 6.93 -20.09
N ILE A 170 11.53 7.30 -19.95
CA ILE A 170 10.71 7.86 -21.03
C ILE A 170 10.70 9.37 -20.80
N PRO A 171 11.04 10.20 -21.81
CA PRO A 171 11.05 11.65 -21.68
C PRO A 171 9.73 12.19 -21.10
N ASP A 172 9.85 13.23 -20.28
CA ASP A 172 8.69 13.97 -19.81
C ASP A 172 7.97 14.60 -21.00
N ILE A 173 6.67 14.30 -21.11
CA ILE A 173 5.82 14.87 -22.14
C ILE A 173 5.30 16.22 -21.66
N SER A 174 5.42 17.25 -22.50
CA SER A 174 4.98 18.62 -22.20
C SER A 174 3.48 18.64 -21.86
N GLU A 175 3.10 19.50 -20.92
CA GLU A 175 1.71 19.55 -20.46
C GLU A 175 0.77 20.05 -21.57
N ASP A 176 1.24 20.98 -22.42
CA ASP A 176 0.53 21.43 -23.61
C ASP A 176 0.20 20.26 -24.57
N LEU A 177 1.18 19.38 -24.85
CA LEU A 177 0.92 18.21 -25.70
C LEU A 177 -0.04 17.23 -25.03
N ARG A 178 0.06 17.02 -23.72
CA ARG A 178 -0.89 16.16 -22.99
C ARG A 178 -2.30 16.70 -23.10
N GLU A 179 -2.48 18.01 -22.91
CA GLU A 179 -3.78 18.66 -23.03
C GLU A 179 -4.33 18.55 -24.46
N GLN A 180 -3.49 18.79 -25.48
CA GLN A 180 -3.87 18.62 -26.89
C GLN A 180 -4.32 17.19 -27.19
N VAL A 181 -3.58 16.17 -26.74
CA VAL A 181 -3.93 14.77 -26.97
C VAL A 181 -5.20 14.37 -26.21
N ARG A 182 -5.39 14.86 -24.97
CA ARG A 182 -6.63 14.64 -24.21
C ARG A 182 -7.84 15.28 -24.90
N ASN A 183 -7.69 16.51 -25.39
CA ASN A 183 -8.74 17.21 -26.12
C ASN A 183 -9.07 16.52 -27.45
N LEU A 184 -8.03 16.04 -28.16
CA LEU A 184 -8.21 15.23 -29.35
C LEU A 184 -8.98 13.95 -29.03
N HIS A 185 -8.56 13.21 -28.01
CA HIS A 185 -9.23 11.99 -27.55
C HIS A 185 -10.70 12.23 -27.18
N ALA A 186 -10.99 13.31 -26.45
CA ALA A 186 -12.36 13.68 -26.09
C ALA A 186 -13.25 13.93 -27.32
N LYS A 187 -12.67 14.44 -28.42
CA LYS A 187 -13.39 14.72 -29.66
C LYS A 187 -13.60 13.48 -30.53
N ILE A 188 -12.60 12.60 -30.66
CA ILE A 188 -12.59 11.50 -31.64
C ILE A 188 -12.80 10.11 -31.03
N GLY A 189 -12.65 9.98 -29.71
CA GLY A 189 -12.78 8.73 -28.99
C GLY A 189 -11.63 7.73 -29.22
N ASN A 190 -11.75 6.56 -28.60
CA ASN A 190 -10.71 5.52 -28.62
C ASN A 190 -10.46 4.95 -30.03
N ILE A 191 -11.52 4.65 -30.79
CA ILE A 191 -11.43 3.92 -32.07
C ILE A 191 -10.62 4.75 -33.08
N GLU A 192 -10.98 6.02 -33.26
CA GLU A 192 -10.26 6.89 -34.20
C GLU A 192 -8.84 7.21 -33.73
N LEU A 193 -8.63 7.42 -32.43
CA LEU A 193 -7.30 7.66 -31.89
C LEU A 193 -6.39 6.43 -32.05
N TRP A 194 -6.94 5.22 -31.87
CA TRP A 194 -6.21 3.98 -32.10
C TRP A 194 -5.85 3.83 -33.58
N GLY A 195 -6.77 4.13 -34.51
CA GLY A 195 -6.46 4.14 -35.95
C GLY A 195 -5.40 5.17 -36.34
N LYS A 196 -5.31 6.30 -35.63
CA LYS A 196 -4.19 7.24 -35.78
C LYS A 196 -2.89 6.67 -35.22
N LEU A 197 -2.92 6.05 -34.03
CA LEU A 197 -1.75 5.42 -33.43
C LEU A 197 -1.21 4.30 -34.32
N GLU A 198 -2.06 3.44 -34.87
CA GLU A 198 -1.65 2.32 -35.73
C GLU A 198 -0.84 2.78 -36.94
N LYS A 199 -1.24 3.90 -37.57
CA LYS A 199 -0.51 4.46 -38.72
C LYS A 199 0.85 5.04 -38.35
N LEU A 200 0.99 5.58 -37.14
CA LEU A 200 2.20 6.25 -36.66
C LEU A 200 3.17 5.26 -35.98
N ASP A 201 2.63 4.39 -35.14
CA ASP A 201 3.33 3.43 -34.29
C ASP A 201 2.64 2.05 -34.32
N PRO A 202 2.88 1.26 -35.39
CA PRO A 202 2.35 -0.11 -35.49
C PRO A 202 2.78 -1.00 -34.33
N LEU A 203 3.98 -0.77 -33.77
CA LEU A 203 4.49 -1.55 -32.64
C LEU A 203 3.61 -1.33 -31.40
N ALA A 204 3.27 -0.09 -31.08
CA ALA A 204 2.39 0.18 -29.95
C ALA A 204 0.96 -0.32 -30.18
N ALA A 205 0.41 -0.11 -31.39
CA ALA A 205 -0.92 -0.59 -31.73
C ALA A 205 -1.06 -2.12 -31.61
N SER A 206 -0.01 -2.88 -31.96
CA SER A 206 0.00 -4.35 -31.81
C SER A 206 -0.05 -4.84 -30.34
N LYS A 207 0.39 -4.00 -29.39
CA LYS A 207 0.52 -4.37 -27.97
C LYS A 207 -0.54 -3.74 -27.07
N ILE A 208 -1.12 -2.62 -27.47
CA ILE A 208 -2.10 -1.87 -26.69
C ILE A 208 -3.49 -2.16 -27.24
N ASN A 209 -4.36 -2.70 -26.39
CA ASN A 209 -5.75 -2.88 -26.71
C ASN A 209 -6.43 -1.52 -26.92
N GLN A 210 -7.22 -1.37 -27.97
CA GLN A 210 -7.95 -0.12 -28.30
C GLN A 210 -8.83 0.41 -27.16
N ASN A 211 -9.26 -0.45 -26.24
CA ASN A 211 -10.09 -0.08 -25.09
C ASN A 211 -9.26 0.35 -23.86
N ASP A 212 -7.94 0.16 -23.88
CA ASP A 212 -7.04 0.67 -22.83
C ASP A 212 -6.74 2.15 -23.08
N THR A 213 -7.73 3.00 -22.81
CA THR A 213 -7.66 4.46 -23.05
C THR A 213 -6.40 5.10 -22.48
N GLN A 214 -6.00 4.70 -21.27
CA GLN A 214 -4.85 5.31 -20.62
C GLN A 214 -3.56 4.98 -21.35
N ARG A 215 -3.36 3.70 -21.73
CA ARG A 215 -2.15 3.31 -22.48
C ARG A 215 -2.16 3.84 -23.91
N LEU A 216 -3.33 3.89 -24.55
CA LEU A 216 -3.51 4.46 -25.89
C LEU A 216 -3.08 5.93 -25.91
N ILE A 217 -3.67 6.76 -25.04
CA ILE A 217 -3.32 8.19 -24.91
C ILE A 217 -1.83 8.34 -24.62
N ARG A 218 -1.30 7.57 -23.67
CA ARG A 218 0.11 7.68 -23.29
C ARG A 218 1.07 7.28 -24.42
N ALA A 219 0.76 6.24 -25.18
CA ALA A 219 1.57 5.83 -26.32
C ALA A 219 1.56 6.90 -27.41
N TYR A 220 0.38 7.47 -27.68
CA TYR A 220 0.21 8.56 -28.64
C TYR A 220 0.99 9.81 -28.22
N GLU A 221 0.85 10.26 -26.97
CA GLU A 221 1.63 11.36 -26.37
C GLU A 221 3.14 11.17 -26.56
N VAL A 222 3.66 9.99 -26.19
CA VAL A 222 5.09 9.69 -26.27
C VAL A 222 5.56 9.71 -27.72
N PHE A 223 4.79 9.11 -28.63
CA PHE A 223 5.14 9.10 -30.04
C PHE A 223 5.14 10.51 -30.64
N MET A 224 4.11 11.31 -30.37
CA MET A 224 4.00 12.67 -30.89
C MET A 224 5.17 13.56 -30.48
N GLN A 225 5.70 13.39 -29.27
CA GLN A 225 6.84 14.19 -28.81
C GLN A 225 8.19 13.65 -29.26
N THR A 226 8.36 12.33 -29.23
CA THR A 226 9.68 11.69 -29.38
C THR A 226 9.92 11.09 -30.76
N ASN A 227 8.87 10.96 -31.57
CA ASN A 227 8.82 10.21 -32.82
C ASN A 227 9.30 8.75 -32.68
N LYS A 228 9.18 8.19 -31.46
CA LYS A 228 9.60 6.84 -31.11
C LYS A 228 8.49 6.13 -30.37
N SER A 229 8.38 4.83 -30.61
CA SER A 229 7.40 4.01 -29.91
C SER A 229 7.66 3.98 -28.41
N ILE A 230 6.60 4.03 -27.59
CA ILE A 230 6.73 3.84 -26.14
C ILE A 230 7.40 2.51 -25.77
N PHE A 231 7.20 1.48 -26.59
CA PHE A 231 7.81 0.17 -26.40
C PHE A 231 9.29 0.14 -26.79
N SER A 232 9.76 1.07 -27.62
CA SER A 232 11.19 1.18 -27.92
C SER A 232 11.99 1.63 -26.70
N PHE A 233 11.40 2.38 -25.77
CA PHE A 233 12.07 2.77 -24.53
C PHE A 233 12.24 1.60 -23.57
N GLN A 234 11.40 0.57 -23.66
CA GLN A 234 11.49 -0.61 -22.79
C GLN A 234 12.72 -1.48 -23.07
N THR A 235 13.35 -1.33 -24.25
CA THR A 235 14.59 -2.03 -24.60
C THR A 235 15.84 -1.31 -24.08
N LEU A 236 15.70 -0.07 -23.62
CA LEU A 236 16.82 0.68 -23.03
C LEU A 236 17.24 0.04 -21.70
N PRO A 237 18.52 0.18 -21.31
CA PRO A 237 18.96 -0.20 -19.97
C PRO A 237 18.08 0.46 -18.90
N LYS A 238 17.70 -0.31 -17.89
CA LYS A 238 16.95 0.21 -16.76
C LYS A 238 17.88 1.00 -15.84
N GLU A 239 17.40 2.14 -15.38
CA GLU A 239 18.10 2.92 -14.35
C GLU A 239 17.88 2.25 -12.99
N GLN A 240 18.96 1.78 -12.36
CA GLN A 240 18.91 1.28 -10.98
C GLN A 240 18.90 2.44 -9.99
N ILE A 241 17.94 2.42 -9.06
CA ILE A 241 17.71 3.53 -8.12
C ILE A 241 18.57 3.42 -6.87
N LEU A 242 18.79 2.20 -6.40
CA LEU A 242 19.44 1.90 -5.13
C LEU A 242 20.46 0.75 -5.30
N PRO A 243 21.52 0.94 -6.11
CA PRO A 243 22.49 -0.13 -6.43
C PRO A 243 23.23 -0.69 -5.19
N ASP A 244 23.36 0.11 -4.13
CA ASP A 244 24.05 -0.27 -2.88
C ASP A 244 23.14 -0.98 -1.86
N PHE A 245 21.89 -1.25 -2.24
CA PHE A 245 20.89 -1.84 -1.36
C PHE A 245 20.40 -3.19 -1.84
N ASN A 246 20.14 -4.08 -0.88
CA ASN A 246 19.48 -5.36 -1.10
C ASN A 246 18.02 -5.30 -0.66
N PHE A 247 17.13 -5.74 -1.54
CA PHE A 247 15.70 -5.82 -1.27
C PHE A 247 15.32 -7.21 -0.76
N LYS A 248 14.63 -7.25 0.38
CA LYS A 248 13.97 -8.43 0.91
C LYS A 248 12.47 -8.26 0.76
N ILE A 249 11.88 -8.97 -0.20
CA ILE A 249 10.46 -8.82 -0.54
C ILE A 249 9.66 -9.91 0.16
N ILE A 250 8.71 -9.49 0.99
CA ILE A 250 7.75 -10.32 1.70
C ILE A 250 6.37 -10.06 1.09
N PHE A 251 5.74 -11.10 0.56
CA PHE A 251 4.41 -11.03 -0.05
C PHE A 251 3.38 -11.75 0.82
N LEU A 252 2.41 -10.98 1.35
CA LEU A 252 1.25 -11.55 2.03
C LEU A 252 0.22 -12.00 0.98
N ASN A 253 -0.06 -13.30 0.94
CA ASN A 253 -0.98 -13.93 0.00
C ASN A 253 -2.06 -14.74 0.73
N PRO A 254 -3.01 -14.07 1.42
CA PRO A 254 -4.13 -14.75 2.06
C PRO A 254 -4.97 -15.56 1.07
N GLU A 255 -5.62 -16.60 1.60
CA GLU A 255 -6.66 -17.33 0.87
C GLU A 255 -7.78 -16.37 0.43
N ARG A 256 -8.30 -16.60 -0.79
CA ARG A 256 -9.18 -15.65 -1.48
C ARG A 256 -10.48 -15.39 -0.73
N LYS A 257 -11.14 -16.42 -0.21
CA LYS A 257 -12.39 -16.29 0.54
C LYS A 257 -12.17 -15.49 1.82
N PHE A 258 -11.09 -15.76 2.56
CA PHE A 258 -10.70 -14.95 3.71
C PHE A 258 -10.43 -13.50 3.32
N LEU A 259 -9.59 -13.27 2.31
CA LEU A 259 -9.26 -11.93 1.82
C LEU A 259 -10.49 -11.11 1.47
N TYR A 260 -11.45 -11.71 0.75
CA TYR A 260 -12.68 -11.01 0.34
C TYR A 260 -13.56 -10.67 1.54
N LYS A 261 -13.72 -11.59 2.49
CA LYS A 261 -14.41 -11.32 3.74
C LYS A 261 -13.77 -10.13 4.48
N THR A 262 -12.45 -10.13 4.65
CA THR A 262 -11.72 -9.05 5.33
C THR A 262 -11.80 -7.72 4.56
N CYS A 263 -11.81 -7.75 3.23
CA CYS A 263 -12.06 -6.55 2.42
C CYS A 263 -13.43 -5.95 2.72
N ASP A 264 -14.48 -6.79 2.74
CA ASP A 264 -15.87 -6.36 2.92
C ASP A 264 -16.10 -5.80 4.33
N GLU A 265 -15.63 -6.50 5.37
CA GLU A 265 -15.68 -6.06 6.78
C GLU A 265 -14.92 -4.75 6.99
N ARG A 266 -13.73 -4.61 6.38
CA ARG A 266 -12.95 -3.38 6.51
C ARG A 266 -13.65 -2.20 5.83
N LEU A 267 -14.30 -2.42 4.68
CA LEU A 267 -14.98 -1.35 3.98
C LEU A 267 -16.24 -0.88 4.72
N ASP A 268 -16.99 -1.82 5.30
CA ASP A 268 -18.11 -1.51 6.20
C ASP A 268 -17.66 -0.62 7.37
N LYS A 269 -16.53 -0.98 8.00
CA LYS A 269 -15.90 -0.17 9.06
C LYS A 269 -15.52 1.23 8.57
N ILE A 270 -14.85 1.33 7.43
CA ILE A 270 -14.42 2.62 6.84
C ILE A 270 -15.63 3.54 6.57
N PHE A 271 -16.73 2.99 6.06
CA PHE A 271 -17.95 3.76 5.81
C PHE A 271 -18.54 4.29 7.13
N LYS A 272 -18.55 3.46 8.18
CA LYS A 272 -19.04 3.82 9.52
C LYS A 272 -18.11 4.80 10.27
N GLU A 273 -16.82 4.77 9.99
CA GLU A 273 -15.79 5.63 10.63
C GLU A 273 -15.71 7.06 10.06
N GLY A 274 -16.58 7.41 9.11
CA GLY A 274 -16.69 8.78 8.60
C GLY A 274 -16.15 8.98 7.18
N ALA A 275 -15.93 7.92 6.40
CA ALA A 275 -15.54 8.08 5.00
C ALA A 275 -16.60 8.85 4.18
N ILE A 276 -17.88 8.72 4.52
CA ILE A 276 -18.95 9.48 3.85
C ILE A 276 -18.77 10.97 4.08
N ASP A 277 -18.49 11.37 5.32
CA ASP A 277 -18.25 12.77 5.70
C ASP A 277 -16.96 13.31 5.07
N GLU A 278 -15.90 12.49 5.03
CA GLU A 278 -14.65 12.80 4.33
C GLU A 278 -14.90 13.14 2.85
N ILE A 279 -15.63 12.28 2.14
CA ILE A 279 -15.95 12.51 0.72
C ILE A 279 -16.94 13.66 0.54
N ALA A 280 -17.88 13.86 1.46
CA ALA A 280 -18.80 14.99 1.41
C ALA A 280 -18.06 16.33 1.58
N LEU A 281 -17.04 16.39 2.43
CA LEU A 281 -16.18 17.56 2.59
C LEU A 281 -15.39 17.83 1.32
N ILE A 282 -14.76 16.80 0.76
CA ILE A 282 -14.03 16.90 -0.51
C ILE A 282 -14.93 17.46 -1.60
N LYS A 283 -16.13 16.89 -1.80
CA LYS A 283 -17.11 17.32 -2.81
C LYS A 283 -17.47 18.80 -2.69
N LYS A 284 -17.43 19.39 -1.48
CA LYS A 284 -17.68 20.82 -1.26
C LYS A 284 -16.47 21.69 -1.59
N GLN A 285 -15.26 21.16 -1.42
CA GLN A 285 -14.01 21.92 -1.52
C GLN A 285 -13.46 22.02 -2.94
N PHE A 286 -13.72 21.04 -3.81
CA PHE A 286 -13.19 21.08 -5.18
C PHE A 286 -14.22 20.63 -6.22
N ALA A 287 -14.06 21.09 -7.46
CA ALA A 287 -14.91 20.68 -8.55
C ALA A 287 -14.44 19.32 -9.11
N PRO A 288 -15.34 18.49 -9.67
CA PRO A 288 -14.98 17.18 -10.24
C PRO A 288 -13.80 17.20 -11.22
N LYS A 289 -13.65 18.30 -11.97
CA LYS A 289 -12.56 18.51 -12.94
C LYS A 289 -11.19 18.74 -12.28
N ASP A 290 -11.16 19.20 -11.04
CA ASP A 290 -9.92 19.56 -10.33
C ASP A 290 -9.21 18.32 -9.75
N TYR A 291 -9.87 17.15 -9.79
CA TYR A 291 -9.32 15.93 -9.24
C TYR A 291 -8.71 15.04 -10.31
N THR A 292 -7.40 14.93 -10.30
CA THR A 292 -6.70 13.97 -11.16
C THR A 292 -6.76 12.53 -10.59
N ASN A 293 -7.10 12.37 -9.31
CA ASN A 293 -6.86 11.12 -8.55
C ASN A 293 -8.07 10.50 -7.82
N TRP A 294 -9.29 10.57 -8.37
CA TRP A 294 -10.48 9.86 -7.87
C TRP A 294 -10.47 8.34 -8.14
N LYS A 295 -9.30 7.73 -8.05
CA LYS A 295 -9.06 6.32 -8.38
C LYS A 295 -9.11 5.43 -7.15
N ALA A 296 -9.10 6.00 -5.95
CA ALA A 296 -9.30 5.23 -4.74
C ALA A 296 -10.69 4.59 -4.77
N VAL A 297 -10.72 3.29 -4.49
CA VAL A 297 -11.96 2.51 -4.48
C VAL A 297 -12.88 3.05 -3.38
N GLY A 298 -14.18 3.19 -3.67
CA GLY A 298 -15.17 3.70 -2.73
C GLY A 298 -15.50 5.18 -2.93
N ILE A 299 -14.58 6.00 -3.45
CA ILE A 299 -14.86 7.44 -3.70
C ILE A 299 -16.06 7.59 -4.63
N LYS A 300 -16.01 6.96 -5.82
CA LYS A 300 -17.06 7.08 -6.85
C LYS A 300 -18.42 6.60 -6.35
N GLU A 301 -18.43 5.54 -5.55
CA GLU A 301 -19.63 4.95 -4.98
C GLU A 301 -20.24 5.86 -3.91
N ILE A 302 -19.43 6.39 -2.99
CA ILE A 302 -19.88 7.33 -1.98
C ILE A 302 -20.45 8.59 -2.64
N LEU A 303 -19.82 9.09 -3.71
CA LEU A 303 -20.34 10.25 -4.43
C LEU A 303 -21.66 9.98 -5.15
N ALA A 304 -21.84 8.78 -5.70
CA ALA A 304 -23.11 8.39 -6.30
C ALA A 304 -24.23 8.40 -5.23
N TYR A 305 -23.93 7.91 -4.02
CA TYR A 305 -24.82 8.04 -2.87
C TYR A 305 -25.08 9.51 -2.50
N LEU A 306 -24.04 10.33 -2.34
CA LEU A 306 -24.15 11.76 -2.01
C LEU A 306 -24.84 12.60 -3.10
N ASN A 307 -25.03 12.06 -4.30
CA ASN A 307 -25.78 12.69 -5.40
C ASN A 307 -27.21 12.16 -5.51
N GLY A 308 -27.62 11.21 -4.66
CA GLY A 308 -28.95 10.58 -4.71
C GLY A 308 -29.12 9.54 -5.82
N ASN A 309 -28.04 9.11 -6.46
CA ASN A 309 -28.09 8.13 -7.56
C ASN A 309 -28.10 6.67 -7.05
N LEU A 310 -27.64 6.44 -5.82
CA LEU A 310 -27.64 5.15 -5.13
C LEU A 310 -28.06 5.33 -3.68
N THR A 311 -28.63 4.29 -3.09
CA THR A 311 -28.74 4.16 -1.64
C THR A 311 -27.37 3.89 -1.00
N LEU A 312 -27.26 4.06 0.31
CA LEU A 312 -26.02 3.78 1.04
C LEU A 312 -25.59 2.31 0.89
N ASP A 313 -26.54 1.39 0.99
CA ASP A 313 -26.27 -0.05 0.86
C ASP A 313 -25.83 -0.43 -0.55
N GLU A 314 -26.43 0.16 -1.58
CA GLU A 314 -25.99 -0.03 -2.97
C GLU A 314 -24.57 0.50 -3.20
N ALA A 315 -24.26 1.68 -2.66
CA ALA A 315 -22.92 2.25 -2.75
C ALA A 315 -21.87 1.37 -2.04
N LEU A 316 -22.18 0.88 -0.83
CA LEU A 316 -21.30 -0.03 -0.10
C LEU A 316 -21.07 -1.33 -0.88
N ASN A 317 -22.15 -1.98 -1.36
CA ASN A 317 -22.07 -3.22 -2.13
C ASN A 317 -21.24 -3.04 -3.41
N ALA A 318 -21.44 -1.95 -4.15
CA ALA A 318 -20.66 -1.63 -5.35
C ALA A 318 -19.17 -1.44 -5.01
N ALA A 319 -18.87 -0.72 -3.92
CA ALA A 319 -17.51 -0.46 -3.49
C ALA A 319 -16.81 -1.75 -3.01
N GLN A 320 -17.53 -2.65 -2.35
CA GLN A 320 -17.03 -3.98 -1.96
C GLN A 320 -16.68 -4.82 -3.19
N ILE A 321 -17.56 -4.88 -4.20
CA ILE A 321 -17.27 -5.58 -5.47
C ILE A 321 -15.98 -5.04 -6.10
N ARG A 322 -15.85 -3.71 -6.24
CA ARG A 322 -14.64 -3.09 -6.81
C ARG A 322 -13.40 -3.35 -5.96
N THR A 323 -13.53 -3.38 -4.64
CA THR A 323 -12.44 -3.68 -3.71
C THR A 323 -11.93 -5.11 -3.89
N ARG A 324 -12.84 -6.10 -4.00
CA ARG A 324 -12.48 -7.50 -4.27
C ARG A 324 -11.80 -7.67 -5.63
N GLN A 325 -12.30 -6.98 -6.66
CA GLN A 325 -11.66 -6.98 -7.98
C GLN A 325 -10.25 -6.36 -7.94
N TYR A 326 -10.08 -5.25 -7.21
CA TYR A 326 -8.79 -4.62 -7.02
C TYR A 326 -7.81 -5.53 -6.27
N ALA A 327 -8.25 -6.15 -5.16
CA ALA A 327 -7.47 -7.14 -4.42
C ALA A 327 -7.03 -8.32 -5.31
N LYS A 328 -7.94 -8.86 -6.14
CA LYS A 328 -7.62 -9.90 -7.13
C LYS A 328 -6.51 -9.45 -8.08
N ARG A 329 -6.63 -8.25 -8.66
CA ARG A 329 -5.62 -7.69 -9.57
C ARG A 329 -4.26 -7.56 -8.89
N GLN A 330 -4.23 -7.11 -7.63
CA GLN A 330 -2.99 -7.02 -6.85
C GLN A 330 -2.35 -8.39 -6.65
N VAL A 331 -3.12 -9.41 -6.22
CA VAL A 331 -2.60 -10.78 -6.06
C VAL A 331 -2.03 -11.31 -7.37
N THR A 332 -2.79 -11.20 -8.47
CA THR A 332 -2.31 -11.65 -9.79
C THR A 332 -1.03 -10.94 -10.20
N TRP A 333 -0.96 -9.63 -9.99
CA TRP A 333 0.22 -8.83 -10.31
C TRP A 333 1.43 -9.30 -9.48
N PHE A 334 1.30 -9.42 -8.16
CA PHE A 334 2.42 -9.83 -7.28
C PHE A 334 2.89 -11.26 -7.53
N LYS A 335 1.97 -12.18 -7.87
CA LYS A 335 2.34 -13.56 -8.24
C LYS A 335 3.21 -13.61 -9.50
N ASN A 336 2.90 -12.77 -10.50
CA ASN A 336 3.50 -12.85 -11.83
C ASN A 336 4.70 -11.91 -12.04
N GLN A 337 4.79 -10.81 -11.29
CA GLN A 337 5.77 -9.75 -11.57
C GLN A 337 6.94 -9.71 -10.60
N ILE A 338 6.81 -10.33 -9.43
CA ILE A 338 7.91 -10.43 -8.45
C ILE A 338 8.21 -11.91 -8.29
N GLN A 339 9.33 -12.40 -8.82
CA GLN A 339 9.71 -13.81 -8.69
C GLN A 339 10.39 -14.06 -7.35
N ASP A 340 11.44 -13.28 -7.04
CA ASP A 340 12.23 -13.41 -5.82
C ASP A 340 11.53 -12.75 -4.62
N LYS A 341 10.62 -13.52 -3.99
CA LYS A 341 9.87 -13.09 -2.82
C LYS A 341 9.63 -14.24 -1.84
N ILE A 342 9.61 -13.90 -0.55
CA ILE A 342 9.10 -14.78 0.50
C ILE A 342 7.58 -14.63 0.51
N THR A 343 6.85 -15.70 0.20
CA THR A 343 5.39 -15.69 0.23
C THR A 343 4.87 -16.21 1.57
N LEU A 344 4.02 -15.43 2.22
CA LEU A 344 3.34 -15.81 3.45
C LEU A 344 1.86 -16.03 3.13
N GLU A 345 1.45 -17.28 3.21
CA GLU A 345 0.07 -17.71 2.98
C GLU A 345 -0.62 -18.00 4.32
N TYR A 346 -1.91 -17.70 4.38
CA TYR A 346 -2.75 -17.97 5.54
C TYR A 346 -4.23 -17.94 5.15
N THR A 347 -5.05 -18.71 5.86
CA THR A 347 -6.47 -18.94 5.56
C THR A 347 -7.39 -18.24 6.54
N ASN A 348 -6.88 -17.77 7.68
CA ASN A 348 -7.65 -17.14 8.73
C ASN A 348 -6.77 -16.26 9.63
N GLN A 349 -7.40 -15.56 10.58
CA GLN A 349 -6.73 -14.62 11.48
C GLN A 349 -5.76 -15.32 12.46
N GLU A 350 -6.05 -16.55 12.87
CA GLU A 350 -5.20 -17.32 13.78
C GLU A 350 -3.90 -17.71 13.09
N GLU A 351 -3.99 -18.24 11.86
CA GLU A 351 -2.83 -18.58 11.03
C GLU A 351 -1.99 -17.35 10.67
N PHE A 352 -2.64 -16.20 10.39
CA PHE A 352 -1.93 -14.93 10.24
C PHE A 352 -1.13 -14.60 11.50
N THR A 353 -1.74 -14.72 12.68
CA THR A 353 -1.08 -14.45 13.97
C THR A 353 0.08 -15.41 14.23
N GLN A 354 -0.05 -16.68 13.85
CA GLN A 354 1.05 -17.65 13.93
C GLN A 354 2.21 -17.27 13.01
N THR A 355 1.92 -16.72 11.84
CA THR A 355 2.94 -16.22 10.90
C THR A 355 3.79 -15.11 11.52
N LEU A 356 3.21 -14.27 12.37
CA LEU A 356 3.93 -13.20 13.10
C LEU A 356 4.88 -13.73 14.16
N LYS A 357 4.58 -14.90 14.73
CA LYS A 357 5.39 -15.52 15.80
C LYS A 357 6.61 -16.25 15.26
N LYS A 358 6.66 -16.54 13.96
CA LYS A 358 7.84 -17.16 13.35
C LYS A 358 8.99 -16.16 13.47
N PRO A 359 10.13 -16.53 14.07
CA PRO A 359 11.27 -15.64 14.13
C PRO A 359 11.67 -15.29 12.71
N PHE A 360 11.59 -14.01 12.36
CA PHE A 360 12.07 -13.46 11.09
C PHE A 360 13.61 -13.52 10.99
N LYS A 361 14.29 -14.36 11.78
CA LYS A 361 15.73 -14.61 11.75
C LYS A 361 16.23 -15.12 10.40
N THR A 362 15.35 -15.69 9.59
CA THR A 362 15.65 -16.14 8.23
C THR A 362 15.49 -15.04 7.18
N ILE A 363 14.98 -13.85 7.54
CA ILE A 363 14.80 -12.73 6.62
C ILE A 363 16.11 -12.02 6.38
#